data_AF-A0A7S3B473-F1
#
_entry.id   AF-A0A7S3B473-F1
#
_cell.length_a   1.000
_cell.length_b   1.000
_cell.length_c   1.000
_cell.angle_alpha   90.00
_cell.angle_beta   90.00
_cell.angle_gamma   90.00
#
_symmetry.space_group_name_H-M   'P 1'
#
loop_
_entity.id
_entity.type
_entity.pdbx_description
1 polymer ?
#
loop_
_entity_poly.entity_id
_entity_poly.type
_entity_poly.pdbx_seq_one_letter_code
_entity_poly.pdbx_strand_id
1 'polypeptide(L)'
;WLICRWEGLSTVAGFARAAQEKAWWDFDGRLALAARKKFLKVVTARTLQVVNWLHTNGVVHRSLGSSSLILSTYDQTLPARLYIKAIDLGFASSASLLPAEDISQTLSRGATGPLNIIPFLARDDLHALAYVLLELILTSSRSPYGGADSQGGTGRPTDLQSLKRIVEDLFAGDVAQFRDYCLPEPEWALAVELLDEQDRAGWELMQSLVDCRDAASDEASRVTAQGLLESRWFAD
;
A
#
# COMPACT_ATOMS: atom_id res chain seq x y z
N TRP A 1 -16.82 -24.68 20.22
CA TRP A 1 -16.82 -24.61 18.74
C TRP A 1 -16.32 -23.23 18.35
N LEU A 2 -15.28 -23.12 17.52
CA LEU A 2 -14.91 -21.84 16.90
C LEU A 2 -15.85 -21.63 15.72
N ILE A 3 -16.73 -20.63 15.81
CA ILE A 3 -17.51 -20.19 14.65
C ILE A 3 -16.55 -19.36 13.80
N CYS A 4 -15.93 -19.99 12.80
CA CYS A 4 -15.27 -19.26 11.74
C CYS A 4 -16.37 -18.60 10.90
N ARG A 5 -16.64 -17.32 11.13
CA ARG A 5 -17.47 -16.54 10.21
C ARG A 5 -16.72 -16.47 8.89
N TRP A 6 -17.23 -17.16 7.87
CA TRP A 6 -16.71 -17.05 6.52
C TRP A 6 -17.05 -15.66 5.98
N GLU A 7 -16.10 -14.73 6.04
CA GLU A 7 -16.31 -13.34 5.60
C GLU A 7 -16.01 -13.12 4.10
N GLY A 8 -15.71 -14.19 3.34
CA GLY A 8 -15.26 -14.06 1.96
C GLY A 8 -13.88 -13.42 1.91
N LEU A 9 -12.83 -14.23 1.82
CA LEU A 9 -11.43 -13.79 1.90
C LEU A 9 -11.04 -12.95 0.68
N SER A 10 -11.33 -11.66 0.73
CA SER A 10 -11.04 -10.71 -0.34
C SER A 10 -9.84 -9.86 0.06
N THR A 11 -8.65 -10.19 -0.41
CA THR A 11 -7.41 -9.50 -0.05
C THR A 11 -7.11 -8.30 -0.95
N VAL A 12 -6.21 -7.42 -0.52
CA VAL A 12 -5.65 -6.36 -1.40
C VAL A 12 -5.12 -6.97 -2.70
N ALA A 13 -4.37 -8.08 -2.61
CA ALA A 13 -3.86 -8.81 -3.77
C ALA A 13 -4.97 -9.34 -4.70
N GLY A 14 -6.11 -9.77 -4.12
CA GLY A 14 -7.25 -10.26 -4.89
C GLY A 14 -7.97 -9.14 -5.64
N PHE A 15 -8.13 -7.96 -5.04
CA PHE A 15 -8.80 -6.81 -5.67
C PHE A 15 -8.07 -6.37 -6.94
N ALA A 16 -6.74 -6.33 -6.87
CA ALA A 16 -5.89 -5.95 -7.99
C ALA A 16 -6.10 -6.85 -9.23
N ARG A 17 -6.53 -8.09 -9.02
CA ARG A 17 -6.74 -9.10 -10.06
C ARG A 17 -8.21 -9.30 -10.42
N ALA A 18 -9.13 -8.77 -9.62
CA ALA A 18 -10.56 -8.93 -9.84
C ALA A 18 -11.02 -8.02 -10.98
N ALA A 19 -11.75 -8.60 -11.95
CA ALA A 19 -12.45 -7.81 -12.96
C ALA A 19 -13.46 -6.89 -12.27
N GLN A 20 -13.58 -5.67 -12.79
CA GLN A 20 -14.45 -4.65 -12.22
C GLN A 20 -15.54 -4.35 -13.23
N GLU A 21 -16.78 -4.57 -12.81
CA GLU A 21 -17.91 -4.41 -13.69
C GLU A 21 -18.15 -2.93 -14.01
N LYS A 22 -18.40 -2.66 -15.29
CA LYS A 22 -18.84 -1.37 -15.77
C LYS A 22 -20.35 -1.36 -15.88
N ALA A 23 -20.98 -0.24 -15.53
CA ALA A 23 -22.38 -0.05 -15.90
C ALA A 23 -22.53 -0.05 -17.43
N TRP A 24 -23.56 -0.71 -17.95
CA TRP A 24 -23.78 -0.86 -19.40
C TRP A 24 -23.90 0.48 -20.15
N TRP A 25 -24.27 1.55 -19.45
CA TRP A 25 -24.46 2.90 -19.98
C TRP A 25 -23.21 3.80 -19.85
N ASP A 26 -22.16 3.36 -19.16
CA ASP A 26 -20.90 4.10 -19.01
C ASP A 26 -20.00 3.84 -20.23
N PHE A 27 -20.46 4.16 -21.44
CA PHE A 27 -19.84 3.72 -22.69
C PHE A 27 -18.34 4.06 -22.79
N ASP A 28 -17.92 5.22 -22.28
CA ASP A 28 -16.52 5.68 -22.29
C ASP A 28 -15.71 5.24 -21.06
N GLY A 29 -16.34 4.63 -20.04
CA GLY A 29 -15.67 4.12 -18.86
C GLY A 29 -15.21 5.17 -17.87
N ARG A 30 -15.58 6.44 -18.07
CA ARG A 30 -15.10 7.53 -17.21
C ARG A 30 -15.61 7.40 -15.77
N LEU A 31 -16.84 6.92 -15.59
CA LEU A 31 -17.41 6.78 -14.26
C LEU A 31 -16.80 5.60 -13.50
N ALA A 32 -16.60 4.46 -14.18
CA ALA A 32 -15.86 3.35 -13.61
C ALA A 32 -14.43 3.75 -13.25
N LEU A 33 -13.77 4.55 -14.09
CA LEU A 33 -12.41 5.06 -13.83
C LEU A 33 -12.36 5.97 -12.59
N ALA A 34 -13.28 6.93 -12.49
CA ALA A 34 -13.39 7.83 -11.35
C ALA A 34 -13.71 7.05 -10.05
N ALA A 35 -14.59 6.06 -10.11
CA ALA A 35 -14.89 5.18 -8.99
C ALA A 35 -13.66 4.37 -8.55
N ARG A 36 -12.86 3.86 -9.51
CA ARG A 36 -11.61 3.13 -9.26
C ARG A 36 -10.59 4.00 -8.54
N LYS A 37 -10.33 5.21 -9.05
CA LYS A 37 -9.43 6.18 -8.42
C LYS A 37 -9.86 6.49 -6.99
N LYS A 38 -11.14 6.81 -6.79
CA LYS A 38 -11.70 7.09 -5.46
C LYS A 38 -11.57 5.89 -4.53
N PHE A 39 -11.87 4.69 -5.00
CA PHE A 39 -11.76 3.49 -4.19
C PHE A 39 -10.31 3.19 -3.79
N LEU A 40 -9.35 3.34 -4.70
CA LEU A 40 -7.92 3.16 -4.40
C LEU A 40 -7.42 4.13 -3.33
N LYS A 41 -7.82 5.41 -3.40
CA LYS A 41 -7.57 6.39 -2.33
C LYS A 41 -8.15 5.94 -0.98
N VAL A 42 -9.41 5.46 -0.99
CA VAL A 42 -10.07 4.99 0.24
C VAL A 42 -9.40 3.72 0.80
N VAL A 43 -9.03 2.75 -0.04
CA VAL A 43 -8.27 1.55 0.39
C VAL A 43 -6.95 1.96 1.03
N THR A 44 -6.22 2.89 0.42
CA THR A 44 -4.96 3.43 0.93
C THR A 44 -5.15 4.05 2.31
N ALA A 45 -6.13 4.96 2.46
CA ALA A 45 -6.44 5.60 3.73
C ALA A 45 -6.88 4.59 4.80
N ARG A 46 -7.77 3.65 4.46
CA ARG A 46 -8.24 2.60 5.39
C ARG A 46 -7.11 1.67 5.82
N THR A 47 -6.14 1.40 4.94
CA THR A 47 -4.97 0.58 5.27
C THR A 47 -4.06 1.30 6.25
N LEU A 48 -3.75 2.57 6.00
CA LEU A 48 -2.99 3.41 6.92
C LEU A 48 -3.70 3.51 8.28
N GLN A 49 -5.03 3.61 8.33
CA GLN A 49 -5.78 3.62 9.58
C GLN A 49 -5.63 2.32 10.38
N VAL A 50 -5.64 1.16 9.72
CA VAL A 50 -5.40 -0.14 10.38
C VAL A 50 -3.98 -0.21 10.94
N VAL A 51 -2.98 0.20 10.16
CA VAL A 51 -1.58 0.23 10.60
C VAL A 51 -1.38 1.23 11.75
N ASN A 52 -1.99 2.41 11.67
CA ASN A 52 -2.00 3.40 12.75
C ASN A 52 -2.61 2.83 14.03
N TRP A 53 -3.72 2.10 13.92
CA TRP A 53 -4.34 1.45 15.07
C TRP A 53 -3.40 0.42 15.70
N LEU A 54 -2.69 -0.40 14.92
CA LEU A 54 -1.67 -1.31 15.46
C LEU A 54 -0.57 -0.55 16.19
N HIS A 55 0.03 0.45 15.52
CA HIS A 55 1.18 1.19 16.03
C HIS A 55 0.86 1.99 17.30
N THR A 56 -0.30 2.63 17.35
CA THR A 56 -0.79 3.36 18.55
C THR A 56 -1.06 2.44 19.74
N ASN A 57 -1.36 1.16 19.50
CA ASN A 57 -1.48 0.14 20.54
C ASN A 57 -0.14 -0.55 20.88
N GLY A 58 0.98 -0.03 20.36
CA GLY A 58 2.32 -0.59 20.61
C GLY A 58 2.55 -1.95 19.95
N VAL A 59 1.80 -2.26 18.89
CA VAL A 59 1.91 -3.50 18.11
C VAL A 59 2.48 -3.17 16.73
N VAL A 60 3.48 -3.94 16.30
CA VAL A 60 4.02 -3.93 14.93
C VAL A 60 3.69 -5.25 14.25
N HIS A 61 3.36 -5.21 12.96
CA HIS A 61 2.95 -6.38 12.19
C HIS A 61 4.14 -7.23 11.73
N ARG A 62 5.26 -6.59 11.36
CA ARG A 62 6.57 -7.17 10.99
C ARG A 62 6.61 -8.04 9.74
N SER A 63 5.46 -8.33 9.13
CA SER A 63 5.35 -9.13 7.90
C SER A 63 4.22 -8.64 6.98
N LEU A 64 4.02 -7.33 6.85
CA LEU A 64 2.96 -6.78 5.98
C LEU A 64 3.19 -7.14 4.51
N GLY A 65 2.16 -7.70 3.89
CA GLY A 65 2.09 -7.97 2.45
C GLY A 65 0.67 -7.77 1.92
N SER A 66 0.50 -7.84 0.60
CA SER A 66 -0.80 -7.62 -0.06
C SER A 66 -1.83 -8.72 0.23
N SER A 67 -1.43 -9.87 0.77
CA SER A 67 -2.34 -10.88 1.31
C SER A 67 -2.74 -10.63 2.77
N SER A 68 -1.96 -9.86 3.53
CA SER A 68 -2.16 -9.64 4.97
C SER A 68 -3.25 -8.61 5.29
N LEU A 69 -3.93 -8.09 4.27
CA LEU A 69 -4.98 -7.08 4.38
C LEU A 69 -6.24 -7.56 3.66
N ILE A 70 -7.32 -7.76 4.41
CA ILE A 70 -8.63 -8.15 3.90
C ILE A 70 -9.49 -6.90 3.72
N LEU A 71 -10.09 -6.76 2.55
CA LEU A 71 -11.12 -5.79 2.22
C LEU A 71 -12.50 -6.42 2.43
N SER A 72 -13.41 -5.68 3.07
CA SER A 72 -14.79 -6.12 3.26
C SER A 72 -15.62 -6.21 1.98
N THR A 73 -15.18 -5.53 0.92
CA THR A 73 -15.86 -5.47 -0.37
C THR A 73 -14.88 -5.06 -1.47
N TYR A 74 -15.13 -5.51 -2.70
CA TYR A 74 -14.50 -4.97 -3.92
C TYR A 74 -15.43 -4.01 -4.68
N ASP A 75 -16.62 -3.76 -4.16
CA ASP A 75 -17.57 -2.82 -4.76
C ASP A 75 -17.07 -1.38 -4.62
N GLN A 76 -16.54 -0.87 -5.73
CA GLN A 76 -15.98 0.48 -5.82
C GLN A 76 -17.04 1.58 -5.83
N THR A 77 -18.31 1.23 -6.03
CA THR A 77 -19.41 2.20 -6.03
C THR A 77 -19.80 2.62 -4.61
N LEU A 78 -19.44 1.82 -3.61
CA LEU A 78 -19.76 2.04 -2.20
C LEU A 78 -18.49 2.11 -1.32
N PRO A 79 -17.51 2.99 -1.62
CA PRO A 79 -16.24 3.04 -0.91
C PRO A 79 -16.40 3.36 0.58
N ALA A 80 -17.48 4.06 0.96
CA ALA A 80 -17.79 4.36 2.36
C ALA A 80 -18.09 3.12 3.22
N ARG A 81 -18.48 1.98 2.61
CA ARG A 81 -18.73 0.71 3.31
C ARG A 81 -17.46 -0.14 3.49
N LEU A 82 -16.37 0.26 2.85
CA LEU A 82 -15.11 -0.45 2.95
C LEU A 82 -14.56 -0.35 4.37
N TYR A 83 -14.30 -1.50 4.98
CA TYR A 83 -13.41 -1.63 6.12
C TYR A 83 -12.30 -2.62 5.76
N ILE A 84 -11.15 -2.45 6.41
CA ILE A 84 -9.97 -3.30 6.21
C ILE A 84 -9.65 -4.01 7.53
N LYS A 85 -9.21 -5.26 7.43
CA LYS A 85 -8.69 -6.04 8.55
C LYS A 85 -7.28 -6.50 8.23
N ALA A 86 -6.34 -6.29 9.17
CA ALA A 86 -5.05 -6.96 9.13
C ALA A 86 -5.21 -8.41 9.59
N ILE A 87 -4.57 -9.34 8.89
CA ILE A 87 -4.47 -10.76 9.23
C ILE A 87 -2.99 -11.19 9.26
N ASP A 88 -2.69 -12.48 9.37
CA ASP A 88 -1.30 -12.99 9.37
C ASP A 88 -0.42 -12.43 10.50
N LEU A 89 -1.02 -12.19 11.67
CA LEU A 89 -0.35 -11.64 12.87
C LEU A 89 0.63 -12.61 13.55
N GLY A 90 1.06 -13.68 12.88
CA GLY A 90 1.99 -14.68 13.43
C GLY A 90 3.38 -14.12 13.73
N PHE A 91 3.77 -13.05 13.03
CA PHE A 91 5.01 -12.30 13.27
C PHE A 91 4.77 -10.99 14.03
N ALA A 92 3.51 -10.64 14.31
CA ALA A 92 3.19 -9.40 15.00
C ALA A 92 3.68 -9.47 16.44
N SER A 93 4.15 -8.33 16.96
CA SER A 93 4.71 -8.28 18.30
C SER A 93 4.54 -6.92 18.95
N SER A 94 4.61 -6.91 20.27
CA SER A 94 4.68 -5.73 21.12
C SER A 94 5.97 -5.76 21.93
N ALA A 95 6.31 -4.65 22.59
CA ALA A 95 7.56 -4.57 23.36
C ALA A 95 7.73 -5.70 24.40
N SER A 96 6.63 -6.22 24.96
CA SER A 96 6.67 -7.30 25.97
C SER A 96 6.79 -8.70 25.38
N LEU A 97 6.48 -8.88 24.09
CA LEU A 97 6.48 -10.18 23.41
C LEU A 97 7.61 -10.30 22.38
N LEU A 98 8.43 -9.25 22.23
CA LEU A 98 9.49 -9.22 21.25
C LEU A 98 10.68 -10.08 21.71
N PRO A 99 11.13 -11.07 20.92
CA PRO A 99 12.31 -11.88 21.22
C PRO A 99 13.58 -11.03 21.44
N ALA A 100 14.48 -11.50 22.32
CA ALA A 100 15.73 -10.80 22.61
C ALA A 100 16.67 -10.68 21.40
N GLU A 101 16.60 -11.64 20.47
CA GLU A 101 17.32 -11.59 19.19
C GLU A 101 16.83 -10.43 18.30
N ASP A 102 15.52 -10.25 18.21
CA ASP A 102 14.89 -9.17 17.44
C ASP A 102 15.23 -7.79 18.03
N ILE A 103 15.24 -7.69 19.36
CA ILE A 103 15.70 -6.49 20.07
C ILE A 103 17.15 -6.18 19.68
N SER A 104 18.04 -7.17 19.79
CA SER A 104 19.47 -7.00 19.48
C SER A 104 19.70 -6.62 18.02
N GLN A 105 18.97 -7.23 17.09
CA GLN A 105 19.03 -6.91 15.67
C GLN A 105 18.49 -5.50 15.37
N THR A 106 17.43 -5.08 16.04
CA THR A 106 16.85 -3.74 15.85
C THR A 106 17.81 -2.66 16.36
N LEU A 107 18.49 -2.91 17.49
CA LEU A 107 19.52 -2.02 18.01
C LEU A 107 20.73 -1.94 17.06
N SER A 108 21.19 -3.07 16.48
CA SER A 108 22.31 -3.06 15.53
C SER A 108 21.98 -2.35 14.21
N ARG A 109 20.70 -2.27 13.84
CA ARG A 109 20.19 -1.49 12.70
C ARG A 109 20.03 0.00 12.99
N GLY A 110 20.34 0.46 14.20
CA GLY A 110 20.37 1.88 14.56
C GLY A 110 19.24 2.36 15.46
N ALA A 111 18.43 1.47 16.07
CA ALA A 111 17.50 1.91 17.10
C ALA A 111 18.25 2.46 18.33
N THR A 112 17.90 3.67 18.76
CA THR A 112 18.60 4.44 19.81
C THR A 112 18.19 4.06 21.23
N GLY A 113 17.94 2.77 21.47
CA GLY A 113 17.63 2.20 22.80
C GLY A 113 16.28 1.48 22.88
N PRO A 114 15.97 0.85 24.04
CA PRO A 114 14.84 -0.07 24.19
C PRO A 114 13.47 0.57 23.89
N LEU A 115 13.28 1.84 24.25
CA LEU A 115 12.03 2.57 24.02
C LEU A 115 11.78 2.87 22.53
N ASN A 116 12.83 2.82 21.70
CA ASN A 116 12.75 3.13 20.27
C ASN A 116 12.62 1.88 19.40
N ILE A 117 12.57 0.68 19.98
CA ILE A 117 12.48 -0.57 19.22
C ILE A 117 11.14 -0.68 18.47
N ILE A 118 10.01 -0.47 19.16
CA ILE A 118 8.69 -0.53 18.52
C ILE A 118 8.50 0.58 17.49
N PRO A 119 8.83 1.86 17.77
CA PRO A 119 8.84 2.91 16.75
C PRO A 119 9.75 2.59 15.56
N PHE A 120 10.90 1.94 15.79
CA PHE A 120 11.78 1.52 14.71
C PHE A 120 11.10 0.47 13.81
N LEU A 121 10.55 -0.60 14.40
CA LEU A 121 9.86 -1.66 13.66
C LEU A 121 8.56 -1.18 13.00
N ALA A 122 7.90 -0.16 13.57
CA ALA A 122 6.74 0.48 12.95
C ALA A 122 7.10 1.14 11.61
N ARG A 123 8.33 1.65 11.47
CA ARG A 123 8.82 2.18 10.19
C ARG A 123 9.11 1.08 9.18
N ASP A 124 9.52 -0.11 9.62
CA ASP A 124 9.63 -1.28 8.73
C ASP A 124 8.25 -1.69 8.17
N ASP A 125 7.20 -1.62 8.99
CA ASP A 125 5.82 -1.86 8.55
C ASP A 125 5.37 -0.83 7.51
N LEU A 126 5.62 0.47 7.74
CA LEU A 126 5.30 1.55 6.81
C LEU A 126 6.06 1.41 5.49
N HIS A 127 7.35 1.08 5.57
CA HIS A 127 8.16 0.81 4.40
C HIS A 127 7.64 -0.39 3.59
N ALA A 128 7.26 -1.49 4.26
CA ALA A 128 6.61 -2.61 3.59
C ALA A 128 5.28 -2.21 2.95
N LEU A 129 4.51 -1.36 3.61
CA LEU A 129 3.24 -0.85 3.13
C LEU A 129 3.38 -0.03 1.83
N ALA A 130 4.50 0.69 1.62
CA ALA A 130 4.79 1.37 0.36
C ALA A 130 4.58 0.44 -0.85
N TYR A 131 5.19 -0.74 -0.80
CA TYR A 131 5.15 -1.69 -1.90
C TYR A 131 3.83 -2.42 -2.02
N VAL A 132 3.11 -2.65 -0.91
CA VAL A 132 1.75 -3.18 -0.94
C VAL A 132 0.81 -2.21 -1.66
N LEU A 133 0.95 -0.91 -1.40
CA LEU A 133 0.14 0.13 -2.02
C LEU A 133 0.53 0.36 -3.49
N LEU A 134 1.82 0.37 -3.81
CA LEU A 134 2.29 0.43 -5.20
C LEU A 134 1.83 -0.78 -6.02
N GLU A 135 1.96 -2.00 -5.48
CA GLU A 135 1.46 -3.23 -6.12
C GLU A 135 -0.04 -3.13 -6.38
N LEU A 136 -0.81 -2.73 -5.37
CA LEU A 136 -2.25 -2.51 -5.47
C LEU A 136 -2.57 -1.52 -6.58
N ILE A 137 -1.98 -0.32 -6.56
CA ILE A 137 -2.32 0.78 -7.47
C ILE A 137 -1.91 0.44 -8.91
N LEU A 138 -0.68 -0.03 -9.13
CA LEU A 138 -0.17 -0.35 -10.47
C LEU A 138 -0.91 -1.53 -11.09
N THR A 139 -1.11 -2.60 -10.34
CA THR A 139 -1.84 -3.77 -10.84
C THR A 139 -3.32 -3.45 -11.06
N SER A 140 -3.90 -2.63 -10.19
CA SER A 140 -5.30 -2.20 -10.33
C SER A 140 -5.54 -1.22 -11.47
N SER A 141 -4.47 -0.60 -11.99
CA SER A 141 -4.53 0.43 -13.03
C SER A 141 -4.41 -0.10 -14.45
N ARG A 142 -4.13 -1.39 -14.61
CA ARG A 142 -4.15 -2.07 -15.91
C ARG A 142 -5.58 -1.97 -16.46
N SER A 143 -5.74 -1.35 -17.63
CA SER A 143 -7.05 -1.12 -18.25
C SER A 143 -7.84 -2.44 -18.34
N PRO A 144 -9.02 -2.54 -17.72
CA PRO A 144 -9.89 -3.69 -17.88
C PRO A 144 -10.62 -3.69 -19.25
N TYR A 145 -10.44 -2.64 -20.06
CA TYR A 145 -11.16 -2.41 -21.32
C TYR A 145 -10.23 -2.39 -22.55
N GLY A 146 -9.11 -3.10 -22.50
CA GLY A 146 -8.31 -3.36 -23.70
C GLY A 146 -9.22 -3.87 -24.81
N GLY A 147 -9.36 -3.08 -25.88
CA GLY A 147 -10.21 -3.42 -27.03
C GLY A 147 -9.83 -4.79 -27.60
N ALA A 148 -10.74 -5.40 -28.35
CA ALA A 148 -10.56 -6.73 -28.97
C ALA A 148 -9.27 -6.89 -29.80
N ASP A 149 -8.59 -5.79 -30.11
CA ASP A 149 -7.31 -5.74 -30.83
C ASP A 149 -6.08 -5.75 -29.90
N SER A 150 -6.28 -5.78 -28.58
CA SER A 150 -5.21 -5.90 -27.58
C SER A 150 -4.81 -7.36 -27.38
N GLN A 151 -4.27 -7.99 -28.42
CA GLN A 151 -3.38 -9.13 -28.21
C GLN A 151 -2.14 -8.62 -27.44
N GLY A 152 -2.19 -8.59 -26.11
CA GLY A 152 -1.03 -8.11 -25.35
C GLY A 152 -1.16 -7.88 -23.84
N GLY A 153 -2.35 -7.99 -23.25
CA GLY A 153 -2.52 -7.91 -21.79
C GLY A 153 -2.02 -9.15 -21.02
N THR A 154 -0.96 -9.80 -21.48
CA THR A 154 -0.33 -10.98 -20.84
C THR A 154 0.78 -10.58 -19.86
N GLY A 155 0.97 -9.28 -19.62
CA GLY A 155 1.91 -8.79 -18.61
C GLY A 155 1.60 -9.39 -17.25
N ARG A 156 2.58 -10.10 -16.69
CA ARG A 156 2.52 -10.67 -15.34
C ARG A 156 2.16 -9.53 -14.37
N PRO A 157 1.26 -9.73 -13.40
CA PRO A 157 1.01 -8.75 -12.35
C PRO A 157 2.33 -8.26 -11.78
N THR A 158 2.46 -6.95 -11.58
CA THR A 158 3.67 -6.37 -11.01
C THR A 158 3.76 -6.80 -9.56
N ASP A 159 4.58 -7.80 -9.28
CA ASP A 159 4.68 -8.35 -7.93
C ASP A 159 5.53 -7.45 -7.02
N LEU A 160 5.25 -7.54 -5.72
CA LEU A 160 5.91 -6.76 -4.68
C LEU A 160 7.45 -6.83 -4.71
N GLN A 161 8.05 -7.99 -5.02
CA GLN A 161 9.51 -8.13 -5.06
C GLN A 161 10.13 -7.44 -6.27
N SER A 162 9.46 -7.52 -7.42
CA SER A 162 9.86 -6.77 -8.61
C SER A 162 9.84 -5.26 -8.35
N LEU A 163 8.82 -4.74 -7.67
CA LEU A 163 8.75 -3.32 -7.28
C LEU A 163 9.88 -2.92 -6.34
N LYS A 164 10.15 -3.72 -5.31
CA LYS A 164 11.27 -3.47 -4.40
C LYS A 164 12.59 -3.38 -5.15
N ARG A 165 12.89 -4.33 -6.03
CA ARG A 165 14.12 -4.30 -6.81
C ARG A 165 14.22 -3.05 -7.71
N ILE A 166 13.13 -2.66 -8.35
CA ILE A 166 13.14 -1.48 -9.22
C ILE A 166 13.33 -0.20 -8.39
N VAL A 167 12.54 0.00 -7.36
CA VAL A 167 12.59 1.23 -6.56
C VAL A 167 13.87 1.28 -5.74
N GLU A 168 14.20 0.23 -4.99
CA GLU A 168 15.34 0.21 -4.07
C GLU A 168 16.68 0.02 -4.78
N ASP A 169 16.79 -0.92 -5.71
CA ASP A 169 18.10 -1.28 -6.29
C ASP A 169 18.42 -0.46 -7.55
N LEU A 170 17.44 -0.27 -8.44
CA LEU A 170 17.66 0.46 -9.69
C LEU A 170 17.60 1.97 -9.49
N PHE A 171 16.64 2.45 -8.71
CA PHE A 171 16.44 3.89 -8.47
C PHE A 171 16.92 4.37 -7.09
N ALA A 172 17.54 3.50 -6.29
CA ALA A 172 18.11 3.85 -4.98
C ALA A 172 17.09 4.53 -4.02
N GLY A 173 15.82 4.15 -4.11
CA GLY A 173 14.72 4.73 -3.33
C GLY A 173 14.08 5.99 -3.94
N ASP A 174 14.54 6.46 -5.10
CA ASP A 174 13.99 7.64 -5.77
C ASP A 174 12.65 7.32 -6.45
N VAL A 175 11.55 7.70 -5.81
CA VAL A 175 10.19 7.48 -6.32
C VAL A 175 9.87 8.41 -7.50
N ALA A 176 10.56 9.55 -7.63
CA ALA A 176 10.36 10.43 -8.79
C ALA A 176 10.96 9.81 -10.06
N GLN A 177 12.14 9.19 -9.97
CA GLN A 177 12.69 8.41 -11.07
C GLN A 177 11.81 7.19 -11.39
N PHE A 178 11.27 6.52 -10.37
CA PHE A 178 10.33 5.43 -10.59
C PHE A 178 9.04 5.89 -11.30
N ARG A 179 8.50 7.06 -10.93
CA ARG A 179 7.38 7.69 -11.64
C ARG A 179 7.72 7.94 -13.11
N ASP A 180 8.88 8.50 -13.40
CA ASP A 180 9.31 8.78 -14.78
C ASP A 180 9.51 7.50 -15.59
N TYR A 181 9.94 6.41 -14.94
CA TYR A 181 9.93 5.07 -15.53
C TYR A 181 8.52 4.56 -15.82
N CYS A 182 7.53 4.87 -14.98
CA CYS A 182 6.14 4.46 -15.20
C CYS A 182 5.39 5.30 -16.25
N LEU A 183 5.75 6.58 -16.42
CA LEU A 183 5.05 7.53 -17.27
C LEU A 183 4.87 7.09 -18.74
N PRO A 184 5.87 6.50 -19.43
CA PRO A 184 5.70 6.07 -20.82
C PRO A 184 4.89 4.77 -20.97
N GLU A 185 4.58 4.06 -19.88
CA GLU A 185 3.95 2.74 -19.91
C GLU A 185 2.41 2.85 -19.92
N PRO A 186 1.72 2.49 -21.03
CA PRO A 186 0.27 2.66 -21.15
C PRO A 186 -0.53 1.88 -20.10
N GLU A 187 0.02 0.75 -19.63
CA GLU A 187 -0.62 -0.09 -18.62
C GLU A 187 -0.63 0.52 -17.21
N TRP A 188 0.20 1.54 -16.97
CA TRP A 188 0.27 2.26 -15.70
C TRP A 188 -0.23 3.70 -15.81
N ALA A 189 -0.75 4.11 -16.96
CA ALA A 189 -1.26 5.46 -17.18
C ALA A 189 -2.26 5.90 -16.10
N LEU A 190 -3.20 5.03 -15.70
CA LEU A 190 -4.16 5.34 -14.63
C LEU A 190 -3.49 5.48 -13.26
N ALA A 191 -2.46 4.67 -12.96
CA ALA A 191 -1.74 4.76 -11.69
C ALA A 191 -0.99 6.09 -11.60
N VAL A 192 -0.29 6.45 -12.70
CA VAL A 192 0.43 7.73 -12.79
C VAL A 192 -0.54 8.89 -12.68
N GLU A 193 -1.66 8.86 -13.42
CA GLU A 193 -2.70 9.90 -13.36
C GLU A 193 -3.30 10.04 -11.96
N LEU A 194 -3.52 8.93 -11.24
CA LEU A 194 -4.03 8.93 -9.86
C LEU A 194 -3.02 9.52 -8.87
N LEU A 195 -1.75 9.12 -8.98
CA LEU A 195 -0.69 9.54 -8.07
C LEU A 195 -0.21 10.99 -8.34
N ASP A 196 -0.42 11.47 -9.56
CA ASP A 196 -0.18 12.86 -9.98
C ASP A 196 -1.22 13.86 -9.46
N GLU A 197 -2.37 13.38 -8.98
CA GLU A 197 -3.41 14.25 -8.42
C GLU A 197 -2.83 15.15 -7.32
N GLN A 198 -3.33 16.39 -7.27
CA GLN A 198 -2.91 17.40 -6.29
C GLN A 198 -1.41 17.72 -6.30
N ASP A 199 -0.86 17.91 -7.51
CA ASP A 199 0.55 18.21 -7.71
C ASP A 199 1.44 17.09 -7.13
N ARG A 200 1.20 15.86 -7.59
CA ARG A 200 2.00 14.67 -7.25
C ARG A 200 1.95 14.25 -5.78
N ALA A 201 0.90 14.65 -5.05
CA ALA A 201 0.75 14.30 -3.63
C ALA A 201 0.77 12.78 -3.38
N GLY A 202 0.34 11.98 -4.35
CA GLY A 202 0.39 10.53 -4.22
C GLY A 202 1.80 9.95 -4.29
N TRP A 203 2.63 10.50 -5.18
CA TRP A 203 4.04 10.15 -5.26
C TRP A 203 4.82 10.61 -4.02
N GLU A 204 4.51 11.79 -3.47
CA GLU A 204 5.10 12.28 -2.23
C GLU A 204 4.77 11.37 -1.02
N LEU A 205 3.54 10.85 -0.95
CA LEU A 205 3.18 9.87 0.07
C LEU A 205 4.02 8.59 -0.07
N MET A 206 4.18 8.09 -1.31
CA MET A 206 4.99 6.90 -1.58
C MET A 206 6.47 7.13 -1.24
N GLN A 207 7.03 8.30 -1.57
CA GLN A 207 8.39 8.68 -1.19
C GLN A 207 8.54 8.67 0.34
N SER A 208 7.60 9.27 1.07
CA SER A 208 7.61 9.29 2.54
C SER A 208 7.59 7.88 3.15
N LEU A 209 6.85 6.95 2.55
CA LEU A 209 6.81 5.54 2.97
C LEU A 209 8.11 4.79 2.62
N VAL A 210 8.74 5.07 1.47
CA VAL A 210 10.03 4.45 1.08
C VAL A 210 11.17 4.97 1.94
N ASP A 211 11.17 6.25 2.29
CA ASP A 211 12.27 6.87 3.03
C ASP A 211 12.19 6.64 4.54
N CYS A 212 11.04 6.23 5.09
CA CYS A 212 10.84 6.18 6.55
C CYS A 212 11.81 5.22 7.28
N ARG A 213 12.48 4.31 6.56
CA ARG A 213 13.51 3.42 7.12
C ARG A 213 14.90 4.06 7.24
N ASP A 214 15.15 5.20 6.60
CA ASP A 214 16.46 5.84 6.62
C ASP A 214 16.74 6.42 8.01
N ALA A 215 17.48 5.65 8.82
CA ALA A 215 17.82 6.02 10.18
C ALA A 215 18.75 7.24 10.26
N ALA A 216 19.38 7.66 9.16
CA ALA A 216 20.22 8.85 9.11
C ALA A 216 19.41 10.16 8.99
N SER A 217 18.14 10.08 8.62
CA SER A 217 17.26 11.24 8.44
C SER A 217 16.37 11.46 9.67
N ASP A 218 16.57 12.60 10.34
CA ASP A 218 15.70 13.05 11.44
C ASP A 218 14.24 13.16 10.99
N GLU A 219 14.00 13.54 9.73
CA GLU A 219 12.66 13.65 9.16
C GLU A 219 12.02 12.26 8.98
N ALA A 220 12.77 11.29 8.47
CA ALA A 220 12.32 9.91 8.31
C ALA A 220 11.98 9.25 9.66
N SER A 221 12.69 9.62 10.73
CA SER A 221 12.41 9.14 12.08
C SER A 221 11.05 9.58 12.65
N ARG A 222 10.45 10.63 12.10
CA ARG A 222 9.18 11.20 12.55
C ARG A 222 7.97 10.70 11.76
N VAL A 223 8.20 9.93 10.68
CA VAL A 223 7.12 9.40 9.85
C VAL A 223 6.28 8.41 10.66
N THR A 224 4.97 8.66 10.72
CA THR A 224 3.98 7.81 11.38
C THR A 224 2.79 7.58 10.46
N ALA A 225 2.05 6.49 10.67
CA ALA A 225 0.81 6.24 9.92
C ALA A 225 -0.21 7.39 10.07
N GLN A 226 -0.29 7.99 11.26
CA GLN A 226 -1.13 9.17 11.52
C GLN A 226 -0.70 10.38 10.68
N GLY A 227 0.60 10.73 10.68
CA GLY A 227 1.09 11.86 9.88
C GLY A 227 0.90 11.62 8.37
N LEU A 228 1.02 10.39 7.91
CA LEU A 228 0.77 10.01 6.51
C LEU A 228 -0.72 10.15 6.13
N LEU A 229 -1.65 9.93 7.06
CA LEU A 229 -3.09 10.17 6.85
C LEU A 229 -3.43 11.66 6.68
N GLU A 230 -2.57 12.55 7.15
CA GLU A 230 -2.70 14.00 7.01
C GLU A 230 -2.11 14.51 5.68
N SER A 231 -1.60 13.60 4.82
CA SER A 231 -1.10 13.93 3.49
C SER A 231 -2.17 14.62 2.65
N ARG A 232 -1.71 15.58 1.82
CA ARG A 232 -2.54 16.26 0.81
C ARG A 232 -3.26 15.26 -0.09
N TRP A 233 -2.70 14.08 -0.36
CA TRP A 233 -3.34 13.10 -1.23
C TRP A 233 -4.76 12.70 -0.78
N PHE A 234 -5.04 12.76 0.53
CA PHE A 234 -6.35 12.45 1.09
C PHE A 234 -7.26 13.68 1.28
N ALA A 235 -6.79 14.89 0.98
CA ALA A 235 -7.66 16.06 0.92
C ALA A 235 -8.64 15.90 -0.26
N ASP A 236 -9.93 16.17 -0.01
CA ASP A 236 -11.00 16.06 -1.02
C ASP A 236 -10.87 17.13 -2.12
#